data_AF-A0A6V8KBW6-F1
#
_entry.id   AF-A0A6V8KBW6-F1
#
_cell.length_a   1.000
_cell.length_b   1.000
_cell.length_c   1.000
_cell.angle_alpha   90.00
_cell.angle_beta   90.00
_cell.angle_gamma   90.00
#
_symmetry.space_group_name_H-M   'P 1'
#
loop_
_entity.id
_entity.type
_entity.pdbx_description
1 polymer ?
#
loop_
_entity_poly.entity_id
_entity_poly.type
_entity_poly.pdbx_seq_one_letter_code
_entity_poly.pdbx_strand_id
1 'polypeptide(L)'
;MTTEAADLVEGVEAAGATDEIVPRSTKDRIAAAKLPERTVDICLRGDLQAEWEELERQLREAFAREQGDKRLNSGGESRRLAQQIEALQGQMRADTLVFRMRALPRKKWTALQKDHPPRKDNEADQELGYNVDDFVPAAIKACTVEPADLDDAAWEHLLDEVLTEYQFVQLQNTAYALNVNKVNVPNSFAASRILRPSEPE
;
A
#
# COMPACT_ATOMS: atom_id res chain seq x y z
N MET A 1 38.76 37.75 -23.87
CA MET A 1 37.41 37.42 -24.35
C MET A 1 36.91 36.24 -23.55
N THR A 2 36.31 36.60 -22.42
CA THR A 2 35.57 35.78 -21.47
C THR A 2 34.25 35.34 -22.08
N THR A 3 33.90 34.06 -21.98
CA THR A 3 32.53 33.64 -21.62
C THR A 3 32.61 32.30 -20.89
N GLU A 4 32.38 32.41 -19.59
CA GLU A 4 32.07 31.41 -18.59
C GLU A 4 30.72 30.75 -18.95
N ALA A 5 30.64 29.42 -18.97
CA ALA A 5 29.36 28.70 -19.04
C ALA A 5 28.93 28.36 -17.61
N ALA A 6 27.87 29.03 -17.19
CA ALA A 6 27.34 29.10 -15.85
C ALA A 6 26.80 27.76 -15.33
N ASP A 7 27.08 27.53 -14.05
CA ASP A 7 26.28 26.77 -13.10
C ASP A 7 24.78 27.09 -13.25
N LEU A 8 23.96 26.04 -13.33
CA LEU A 8 22.51 26.12 -13.14
C LEU A 8 21.95 24.72 -12.86
N VAL A 9 21.98 24.32 -11.60
CA VAL A 9 20.86 23.60 -11.00
C VAL A 9 20.57 24.28 -9.67
N GLU A 10 19.56 25.15 -9.73
CA GLU A 10 19.03 25.92 -8.61
C GLU A 10 18.62 25.02 -7.46
N GLY A 11 18.79 25.58 -6.26
CA GLY A 11 18.54 24.91 -5.00
C GLY A 11 17.09 24.46 -4.87
N VAL A 12 16.93 23.27 -4.32
CA VAL A 12 15.71 22.90 -3.61
C VAL A 12 15.66 23.82 -2.39
N GLU A 13 14.96 24.94 -2.52
CA GLU A 13 14.56 25.77 -1.39
C GLU A 13 13.83 24.85 -0.40
N ALA A 14 14.51 24.54 0.70
CA ALA A 14 13.89 24.02 1.89
C ALA A 14 12.87 25.08 2.35
N ALA A 15 11.63 24.93 1.90
CA ALA A 15 10.51 25.75 2.34
C ALA A 15 10.48 25.70 3.88
N GLY A 16 10.76 26.86 4.48
CA GLY A 16 10.81 27.04 5.92
C GLY A 16 9.52 26.56 6.57
N ALA A 17 9.65 25.52 7.39
CA ALA A 17 8.59 25.07 8.29
C ALA A 17 8.89 25.54 9.71
N THR A 18 8.94 26.86 9.89
CA THR A 18 8.67 27.48 11.19
C THR A 18 7.64 28.58 10.99
N ASP A 19 6.56 28.25 10.28
CA ASP A 19 5.31 28.95 10.49
C ASP A 19 4.79 28.44 11.83
N GLU A 20 4.70 29.33 12.82
CA GLU A 20 4.16 29.00 14.14
C GLU A 20 2.78 28.39 13.92
N ILE A 21 2.62 27.09 14.19
CA ILE A 21 1.34 26.39 13.97
C ILE A 21 0.37 26.91 15.03
N VAL A 22 -0.29 28.03 14.74
CA VAL A 22 -1.32 28.60 15.61
C VAL A 22 -2.48 27.61 15.63
N PRO A 23 -2.84 27.06 16.80
CA PRO A 23 -3.88 26.06 16.88
C PRO A 23 -5.22 26.70 16.49
N ARG A 24 -5.78 26.20 15.38
CA ARG A 24 -7.15 26.49 14.95
C ARG A 24 -8.15 26.23 16.08
N SER A 25 -9.29 26.92 16.04
CA SER A 25 -10.38 26.65 16.99
C SER A 25 -10.80 25.18 16.94
N THR A 26 -11.29 24.64 18.07
CA THR A 26 -11.76 23.25 18.14
C THR A 26 -12.82 22.95 17.07
N LYS A 27 -13.71 23.90 16.80
CA LYS A 27 -14.77 23.77 15.80
C LYS A 27 -14.18 23.62 14.38
N ASP A 28 -13.19 24.43 14.04
CA ASP A 28 -12.55 24.39 12.72
C ASP A 28 -11.72 23.11 12.54
N ARG A 29 -11.10 22.62 13.62
CA ARG A 29 -10.38 21.34 13.62
C ARG A 29 -11.31 20.16 13.36
N ILE A 30 -12.50 20.15 13.98
CA ILE A 30 -13.51 19.11 13.75
C ILE A 30 -14.04 19.20 12.32
N ALA A 31 -14.32 20.41 11.82
CA ALA A 31 -14.84 20.61 10.46
C ALA A 31 -13.84 20.19 9.37
N ALA A 32 -12.54 20.39 9.61
CA ALA A 32 -11.48 20.00 8.68
C ALA A 32 -10.98 18.55 8.88
N ALA A 33 -11.54 17.79 9.82
CA ALA A 33 -11.10 16.44 10.11
C ALA A 33 -11.34 15.52 8.91
N LYS A 34 -10.34 14.72 8.55
CA LYS A 34 -10.43 13.70 7.52
C LYS A 34 -10.30 12.32 8.15
N LEU A 35 -11.02 11.36 7.59
CA LEU A 35 -10.89 9.95 7.98
C LEU A 35 -9.57 9.40 7.44
N PRO A 36 -8.96 8.43 8.14
CA PRO A 36 -7.71 7.83 7.66
C PRO A 36 -7.94 7.12 6.32
N GLU A 37 -6.91 7.15 5.48
CA GLU A 37 -6.85 6.47 4.20
C GLU A 37 -5.60 5.58 4.12
N ARG A 38 -5.72 4.49 3.37
CA ARG A 38 -4.65 3.55 3.05
C ARG A 38 -4.79 3.06 1.63
N THR A 39 -3.65 2.78 1.02
CA THR A 39 -3.58 2.17 -0.30
C THR A 39 -3.12 0.72 -0.16
N VAL A 40 -3.76 -0.18 -0.91
CA VAL A 40 -3.41 -1.61 -0.98
C VAL A 40 -3.26 -1.97 -2.44
N ASP A 41 -2.11 -2.54 -2.79
CA ASP A 41 -1.81 -2.98 -4.15
C ASP A 41 -2.07 -4.49 -4.26
N ILE A 42 -2.93 -4.88 -5.19
CA ILE A 42 -3.32 -6.27 -5.41
C ILE A 42 -2.93 -6.68 -6.84
N CYS A 43 -1.88 -7.51 -6.96
CA CYS A 43 -1.45 -8.06 -8.24
C CYS A 43 -2.40 -9.17 -8.69
N LEU A 44 -3.04 -9.00 -9.85
CA LEU A 44 -3.95 -10.01 -10.42
C LEU A 44 -3.22 -11.09 -11.23
N ARG A 45 -1.92 -10.90 -11.52
CA ARG A 45 -1.08 -11.84 -12.27
C ARG A 45 -0.23 -12.72 -11.36
N GLY A 46 -0.89 -13.31 -10.37
CA GLY A 46 -0.27 -14.28 -9.47
C GLY A 46 0.27 -15.52 -10.20
N ASP A 47 -0.27 -15.83 -11.39
CA ASP A 47 0.22 -16.88 -12.29
C ASP A 47 1.69 -16.69 -12.70
N LEU A 48 2.15 -15.44 -12.76
CA LEU A 48 3.54 -15.11 -13.14
C LEU A 48 4.55 -15.25 -12.01
N GLN A 49 4.09 -15.46 -10.76
CA GLN A 49 4.95 -15.49 -9.58
C GLN A 49 6.02 -16.59 -9.68
N ALA A 50 5.63 -17.79 -10.10
CA ALA A 50 6.56 -18.92 -10.22
C ALA A 50 7.65 -18.69 -11.28
N GLU A 51 7.28 -18.07 -12.41
CA GLU A 51 8.23 -17.71 -13.46
C GLU A 51 9.20 -16.63 -12.96
N TRP A 52 8.70 -15.63 -12.23
CA TRP A 52 9.53 -14.59 -11.63
C TRP A 52 10.55 -15.17 -10.64
N GLU A 53 10.12 -16.05 -9.74
CA GLU A 53 10.99 -16.71 -8.76
C GLU A 53 12.09 -17.55 -9.41
N GLU A 54 11.75 -18.24 -10.49
CA GLU A 54 12.69 -19.05 -11.25
C GLU A 54 13.70 -18.18 -12.01
N LEU A 55 13.27 -17.11 -12.67
CA LEU A 55 14.17 -16.16 -13.31
C LEU A 55 15.10 -15.50 -12.29
N GLU A 56 14.58 -15.13 -11.12
CA GLU A 56 15.36 -14.53 -10.04
C GLU A 56 16.41 -15.53 -9.50
N ARG A 57 16.05 -16.83 -9.38
CA ARG A 57 17.01 -17.89 -9.04
C ARG A 57 18.12 -18.01 -10.08
N GLN A 58 17.76 -18.06 -11.37
CA GLN A 58 18.73 -18.13 -12.47
C GLN A 58 19.64 -16.90 -12.50
N LEU A 59 19.08 -15.70 -12.26
CA LEU A 59 19.86 -14.46 -12.22
C LEU A 59 20.92 -14.51 -11.12
N ARG A 60 20.55 -14.93 -9.90
CA ARG A 60 21.50 -15.07 -8.80
C ARG A 60 22.64 -16.04 -9.12
N GLU A 61 22.32 -17.16 -9.75
CA GLU A 61 23.33 -18.16 -10.15
C GLU A 61 24.23 -17.67 -11.29
N ALA A 62 23.68 -17.02 -12.31
CA ALA A 62 24.45 -16.39 -13.37
C ALA A 62 25.38 -15.31 -12.80
N PHE A 63 24.85 -14.43 -11.95
CA PHE A 63 25.61 -13.32 -11.38
C PHE A 63 26.77 -13.80 -10.52
N ALA A 64 26.57 -14.84 -9.71
CA ALA A 64 27.63 -15.45 -8.92
C ALA A 64 28.73 -16.08 -9.79
N ARG A 65 28.36 -16.76 -10.88
CA ARG A 65 29.33 -17.35 -11.84
C ARG A 65 30.13 -16.25 -12.56
N GLU A 66 29.46 -15.21 -13.02
CA GLU A 66 30.07 -14.10 -13.76
C GLU A 66 31.03 -13.28 -12.90
N GLN A 67 30.74 -13.07 -11.61
CA GLN A 67 31.67 -12.41 -10.69
C GLN A 67 32.99 -13.18 -10.48
N GLY A 68 32.95 -14.51 -10.58
CA GLY A 68 34.14 -15.36 -10.48
C GLY A 68 34.99 -15.37 -11.77
N ASP A 69 34.44 -14.91 -12.89
CA ASP A 69 35.06 -14.97 -14.21
C ASP A 69 35.65 -13.62 -14.65
N LYS A 70 36.98 -13.52 -14.70
CA LYS A 70 37.72 -12.29 -15.01
C LYS A 70 37.68 -11.87 -16.49
N ARG A 71 36.95 -12.59 -17.35
CA ARG A 71 36.83 -12.26 -18.78
C ARG A 71 35.88 -11.07 -18.98
N LEU A 72 36.31 -10.07 -19.75
CA LEU A 72 35.57 -8.81 -20.01
C LEU A 72 34.17 -8.95 -20.64
N ASN A 73 33.75 -10.16 -21.04
CA ASN A 73 32.48 -10.43 -21.71
C ASN A 73 31.56 -11.39 -20.92
N SER A 74 31.84 -11.62 -19.63
CA SER A 74 31.06 -12.56 -18.81
C SER A 74 29.65 -12.06 -18.48
N GLY A 75 29.37 -10.75 -18.51
CA GLY A 75 28.12 -10.13 -18.04
C GLY A 75 26.82 -10.29 -18.87
N GLY A 76 26.83 -11.15 -19.90
CA GLY A 76 25.76 -11.20 -20.91
C GLY A 76 24.50 -11.94 -20.45
N GLU A 77 24.65 -13.00 -19.66
CA GLU A 77 23.54 -13.85 -19.23
C GLU A 77 22.75 -13.17 -18.11
N SER A 78 23.43 -12.64 -17.09
CA SER A 78 22.78 -11.88 -16.02
C SER A 78 22.04 -10.66 -16.56
N ARG A 79 22.60 -9.93 -17.53
CA ARG A 79 21.90 -8.80 -18.16
C ARG A 79 20.62 -9.25 -18.85
N ARG A 80 20.66 -10.35 -19.61
CA ARG A 80 19.48 -10.90 -20.31
C ARG A 80 18.40 -11.33 -19.32
N LEU A 81 18.77 -12.03 -18.25
CA LEU A 81 17.84 -12.47 -17.21
C LEU A 81 17.22 -11.27 -16.47
N ALA A 82 18.01 -10.25 -16.14
CA ALA A 82 17.49 -9.02 -15.53
C ALA A 82 16.46 -8.31 -16.42
N GLN A 83 16.68 -8.26 -17.73
CA GLN A 83 15.71 -7.69 -18.69
C GLN A 83 14.40 -8.52 -18.75
N GLN A 84 14.50 -9.84 -18.66
CA GLN A 84 13.32 -10.71 -18.61
C GLN A 84 12.52 -10.49 -17.33
N ILE A 85 13.19 -10.39 -16.19
CA ILE A 85 12.57 -10.07 -14.89
C ILE A 85 11.88 -8.71 -14.95
N GLU A 86 12.54 -7.69 -15.48
CA GLU A 86 11.97 -6.34 -15.60
C GLU A 86 10.70 -6.34 -16.47
N ALA A 87 10.73 -7.04 -17.61
CA ALA A 87 9.58 -7.19 -18.48
C ALA A 87 8.43 -7.93 -17.80
N LEU A 88 8.72 -9.01 -17.08
CA LEU A 88 7.72 -9.80 -16.35
C LEU A 88 7.09 -8.99 -15.21
N GLN A 89 7.90 -8.27 -14.44
CA GLN A 89 7.40 -7.35 -13.43
C GLN A 89 6.57 -6.20 -14.03
N GLY A 90 6.91 -5.76 -15.25
CA GLY A 90 6.11 -4.81 -16.01
C GLY A 90 4.69 -5.32 -16.24
N GLN A 91 4.53 -6.59 -16.61
CA GLN A 91 3.22 -7.23 -16.78
C GLN A 91 2.47 -7.33 -15.45
N MET A 92 3.13 -7.79 -14.39
CA MET A 92 2.51 -7.88 -13.05
C MET A 92 2.03 -6.53 -12.55
N ARG A 93 2.83 -5.46 -12.73
CA ARG A 93 2.46 -4.09 -12.33
C ARG A 93 1.31 -3.53 -13.18
N ALA A 94 1.28 -3.81 -14.48
CA ALA A 94 0.19 -3.35 -15.36
C ALA A 94 -1.17 -3.91 -14.93
N ASP A 95 -1.18 -5.14 -14.43
CA ASP A 95 -2.38 -5.84 -13.94
C ASP A 95 -2.48 -5.82 -12.41
N THR A 96 -1.90 -4.80 -11.76
CA THR A 96 -2.05 -4.58 -10.32
C THR A 96 -3.16 -3.56 -10.07
N LEU A 97 -4.19 -3.94 -9.32
CA LEU A 97 -5.23 -3.04 -8.85
C LEU A 97 -4.76 -2.29 -7.61
N VAL A 98 -4.88 -0.96 -7.65
CA VAL A 98 -4.53 -0.07 -6.55
C VAL A 98 -5.83 0.32 -5.83
N PHE A 99 -6.07 -0.28 -4.66
CA PHE A 99 -7.22 0.02 -3.83
C PHE A 99 -6.91 1.19 -2.90
N ARG A 100 -7.56 2.33 -3.12
CA ARG A 100 -7.57 3.43 -2.14
C ARG A 100 -8.76 3.26 -1.21
N MET A 101 -8.48 2.93 0.04
CA MET A 101 -9.48 2.67 1.06
C MET A 101 -9.52 3.79 2.09
N ARG A 102 -10.71 4.10 2.61
CA ARG A 102 -10.97 5.10 3.64
C ARG A 102 -11.85 4.51 4.73
N ALA A 103 -11.61 4.89 5.98
CA ALA A 103 -12.52 4.54 7.07
C ALA A 103 -13.94 5.08 6.81
N LEU A 104 -14.93 4.42 7.40
CA LEU A 104 -16.30 4.90 7.44
C LEU A 104 -16.50 5.82 8.65
N PRO A 105 -17.39 6.84 8.55
CA PRO A 105 -17.90 7.52 9.72
C PRO A 105 -18.50 6.51 10.71
N ARG A 106 -18.25 6.69 12.02
CA ARG A 106 -18.70 5.76 13.09
C ARG A 106 -20.14 5.25 12.91
N LYS A 107 -21.08 6.15 12.59
CA LYS A 107 -22.48 5.79 12.39
C LYS A 107 -22.70 4.84 11.20
N LYS A 108 -21.96 5.03 10.10
CA LYS A 108 -22.04 4.16 8.92
C LYS A 108 -21.44 2.78 9.22
N TRP A 109 -20.31 2.72 9.92
CA TRP A 109 -19.70 1.45 10.35
C TRP A 109 -20.62 0.63 11.26
N THR A 110 -21.28 1.28 12.23
CA THR A 110 -22.24 0.60 13.11
C THR A 110 -23.53 0.21 12.39
N ALA A 111 -23.99 1.00 11.41
CA ALA A 111 -25.14 0.63 10.59
C ALA A 111 -24.85 -0.62 9.77
N LEU A 112 -23.68 -0.65 9.10
CA LEU A 112 -23.25 -1.79 8.30
C LEU A 112 -23.25 -3.10 9.11
N GLN A 113 -22.67 -3.11 10.32
CA GLN A 113 -22.71 -4.30 11.19
C GLN A 113 -24.14 -4.76 11.52
N LYS A 114 -25.09 -3.83 11.68
CA LYS A 114 -26.49 -4.16 11.97
C LYS A 114 -27.23 -4.71 10.75
N ASP A 115 -26.85 -4.27 9.55
CA ASP A 115 -27.43 -4.73 8.29
C ASP A 115 -27.00 -6.17 7.98
N HIS A 116 -25.92 -6.66 8.60
CA HIS A 116 -25.38 -8.01 8.45
C HIS A 116 -25.41 -8.80 9.79
N PRO A 117 -26.59 -9.12 10.35
CA PRO A 117 -26.70 -9.74 11.66
C PRO A 117 -26.10 -11.17 11.69
N PRO A 118 -25.64 -11.64 12.86
CA PRO A 118 -24.98 -12.93 12.98
C PRO A 118 -25.92 -14.10 12.69
N ARG A 119 -25.41 -15.17 12.05
CA ARG A 119 -26.19 -16.38 11.79
C ARG A 119 -26.47 -17.12 13.09
N LYS A 120 -27.71 -17.58 13.28
CA LYS A 120 -28.18 -18.18 14.54
C LYS A 120 -27.36 -19.39 14.99
N ASP A 121 -26.87 -20.17 14.03
CA ASP A 121 -26.18 -21.44 14.28
C ASP A 121 -24.65 -21.33 14.10
N ASN A 122 -24.10 -20.11 14.17
CA ASN A 122 -22.66 -19.86 14.05
C ASN A 122 -22.15 -19.10 15.29
N GLU A 123 -21.43 -19.80 16.19
CA GLU A 123 -20.91 -19.23 17.44
C GLU A 123 -19.94 -18.06 17.20
N ALA A 124 -19.08 -18.14 16.17
CA ALA A 124 -18.13 -17.08 15.85
C ALA A 124 -18.83 -15.79 15.41
N ASP A 125 -19.88 -15.90 14.59
CA ASP A 125 -20.71 -14.76 14.22
C ASP A 125 -21.36 -14.12 15.46
N GLN A 126 -21.87 -14.94 16.41
CA GLN A 126 -22.48 -14.43 17.64
C GLN A 126 -21.48 -13.66 18.51
N GLU A 127 -20.24 -14.14 18.61
CA GLU A 127 -19.17 -13.45 19.34
C GLU A 127 -18.77 -12.11 18.69
N LEU A 128 -18.70 -12.08 17.35
CA LEU A 128 -18.34 -10.89 16.59
C LEU A 128 -19.51 -9.88 16.47
N GLY A 129 -20.74 -10.36 16.59
CA GLY A 129 -21.96 -9.56 16.51
C GLY A 129 -22.44 -9.27 15.08
N TYR A 130 -21.90 -9.97 14.08
CA TYR A 130 -22.27 -9.86 12.66
C TYR A 130 -21.94 -11.15 11.90
N ASN A 131 -22.57 -11.36 10.75
CA ASN A 131 -22.25 -12.47 9.85
C ASN A 131 -20.94 -12.17 9.12
N VAL A 132 -19.87 -12.92 9.40
CA VAL A 132 -18.53 -12.66 8.82
C VAL A 132 -18.54 -12.73 7.29
N ASP A 133 -19.22 -13.74 6.73
CA ASP A 133 -19.19 -14.04 5.29
C ASP A 133 -19.90 -12.96 4.46
N ASP A 134 -20.83 -12.22 5.07
CA ASP A 134 -21.62 -11.17 4.41
C ASP A 134 -21.08 -9.76 4.76
N PHE A 135 -20.75 -9.54 6.04
CA PHE A 135 -20.24 -8.26 6.52
C PHE A 135 -18.87 -7.91 5.94
N VAL A 136 -17.94 -8.87 5.83
CA VAL A 136 -16.56 -8.57 5.42
C VAL A 136 -16.49 -8.08 3.97
N PRO A 137 -17.09 -8.76 2.97
CA PRO A 137 -17.17 -8.25 1.60
C PRO A 137 -17.83 -6.86 1.52
N ALA A 138 -18.94 -6.66 2.25
CA ALA A 138 -19.65 -5.39 2.30
C ALA A 138 -18.79 -4.27 2.91
N ALA A 139 -17.99 -4.57 3.94
CA ALA A 139 -17.09 -3.64 4.58
C ALA A 139 -15.92 -3.25 3.68
N ILE A 140 -15.33 -4.20 2.94
CA ILE A 140 -14.27 -3.94 1.96
C ILE A 140 -14.79 -2.97 0.89
N LYS A 141 -15.95 -3.28 0.30
CA LYS A 141 -16.59 -2.43 -0.71
C LYS A 141 -16.92 -1.05 -0.18
N ALA A 142 -17.53 -0.95 1.00
CA ALA A 142 -17.90 0.34 1.59
C ALA A 142 -16.69 1.21 1.95
N CYS A 143 -15.56 0.61 2.32
CA CYS A 143 -14.32 1.32 2.59
C CYS A 143 -13.55 1.70 1.32
N THR A 144 -13.85 1.11 0.16
CA THR A 144 -13.14 1.36 -1.09
C THR A 144 -13.61 2.68 -1.71
N VAL A 145 -12.65 3.56 -2.01
CA VAL A 145 -12.87 4.84 -2.71
C VAL A 145 -12.42 4.73 -4.16
N GLU A 146 -11.32 4.01 -4.42
CA GLU A 146 -10.85 3.65 -5.75
C GLU A 146 -10.46 2.17 -5.76
N PRO A 147 -10.69 1.44 -6.86
CA PRO A 147 -11.40 1.88 -8.08
C PRO A 147 -12.91 2.16 -7.82
N ALA A 148 -13.43 3.24 -8.40
CA ALA A 148 -14.80 3.72 -8.16
C ALA A 148 -15.83 3.12 -9.12
N ASP A 149 -15.36 2.45 -10.16
CA ASP A 149 -16.11 1.90 -11.29
C ASP A 149 -16.37 0.38 -11.18
N LEU A 150 -16.00 -0.25 -10.07
CA LEU A 150 -16.38 -1.64 -9.79
C LEU A 150 -17.87 -1.75 -9.48
N ASP A 151 -18.61 -2.41 -10.38
CA ASP A 151 -20.00 -2.78 -10.16
C ASP A 151 -20.15 -4.02 -9.28
N ASP A 152 -21.40 -4.37 -8.93
CA ASP A 152 -21.70 -5.47 -8.01
C ASP A 152 -21.17 -6.82 -8.52
N ALA A 153 -21.27 -7.07 -9.84
CA ALA A 153 -20.81 -8.31 -10.45
C ALA A 153 -19.28 -8.40 -10.48
N ALA A 154 -18.60 -7.28 -10.73
CA ALA A 154 -17.15 -7.20 -10.68
C ALA A 154 -16.63 -7.41 -9.24
N TRP A 155 -17.33 -6.88 -8.24
CA TRP A 155 -17.01 -7.13 -6.83
C TRP A 155 -17.16 -8.60 -6.45
N GLU A 156 -18.28 -9.22 -6.80
CA GLU A 156 -18.54 -10.65 -6.55
C GLU A 156 -17.45 -11.51 -7.21
N HIS A 157 -17.19 -11.30 -8.50
CA HIS A 157 -16.16 -12.04 -9.21
C HIS A 157 -14.76 -11.84 -8.61
N LEU A 158 -14.42 -10.60 -8.25
CA LEU A 158 -13.13 -10.29 -7.65
C LEU A 158 -12.93 -11.05 -6.34
N LEU A 159 -13.88 -10.91 -5.40
CA LEU A 159 -13.73 -11.42 -4.05
C LEU A 159 -13.85 -12.95 -3.96
N ASP A 160 -14.70 -13.55 -4.80
CA ASP A 160 -15.04 -14.98 -4.68
C ASP A 160 -14.18 -15.87 -5.59
N GLU A 161 -13.70 -15.36 -6.73
CA GLU A 161 -13.06 -16.19 -7.77
C GLU A 161 -11.62 -15.76 -8.13
N VAL A 162 -11.30 -14.47 -7.99
CA VAL A 162 -9.99 -13.93 -8.45
C VAL A 162 -8.97 -13.84 -7.32
N LEU A 163 -9.38 -13.34 -6.14
CA LEU A 163 -8.45 -13.15 -5.04
C LEU A 163 -8.07 -14.47 -4.38
N THR A 164 -6.78 -14.61 -4.08
CA THR A 164 -6.36 -15.60 -3.09
C THR A 164 -6.81 -15.19 -1.69
N GLU A 165 -6.91 -16.16 -0.78
CA GLU A 165 -7.23 -15.92 0.63
C GLU A 165 -6.33 -14.82 1.25
N TYR A 166 -5.04 -14.83 0.93
CA TYR A 166 -4.12 -13.82 1.44
C TYR A 166 -4.49 -12.40 0.96
N GLN A 167 -4.80 -12.24 -0.33
CA GLN A 167 -5.19 -10.95 -0.88
C GLN A 167 -6.53 -10.46 -0.34
N PHE A 168 -7.49 -11.36 -0.16
CA PHE A 168 -8.76 -11.06 0.49
C PHE A 168 -8.53 -10.56 1.94
N VAL A 169 -7.71 -11.29 2.71
CA VAL A 169 -7.35 -10.93 4.08
C VAL A 169 -6.60 -9.60 4.15
N GLN A 170 -5.79 -9.24 3.13
CA GLN A 170 -5.16 -7.91 3.05
C GLN A 170 -6.19 -6.78 2.99
N LEU A 171 -7.22 -6.93 2.15
CA LEU A 171 -8.31 -5.95 2.04
C LEU A 171 -9.14 -5.90 3.33
N GLN A 172 -9.51 -7.06 3.88
CA GLN A 172 -10.23 -7.18 5.15
C GLN A 172 -9.49 -6.49 6.29
N ASN A 173 -8.21 -6.81 6.49
CA ASN A 173 -7.40 -6.23 7.56
C ASN A 173 -7.26 -4.72 7.39
N THR A 174 -7.13 -4.23 6.15
CA THR A 174 -7.06 -2.80 5.88
C THR A 174 -8.37 -2.10 6.22
N ALA A 175 -9.51 -2.65 5.77
CA ALA A 175 -10.83 -2.11 6.11
C ALA A 175 -11.04 -2.05 7.64
N TYR A 176 -10.72 -3.13 8.35
CA TYR A 176 -10.84 -3.18 9.80
C TYR A 176 -9.90 -2.18 10.50
N ALA A 177 -8.62 -2.16 10.10
CA ALA A 177 -7.62 -1.28 10.70
C ALA A 177 -7.99 0.21 10.54
N LEU A 178 -8.52 0.61 9.38
CA LEU A 178 -8.98 1.97 9.14
C LEU A 178 -10.09 2.39 10.10
N ASN A 179 -11.01 1.48 10.44
CA ASN A 179 -12.22 1.78 11.21
C ASN A 179 -12.04 1.62 12.72
N VAL A 180 -11.20 0.69 13.15
CA VAL A 180 -11.14 0.25 14.56
C VAL A 180 -9.80 0.56 15.22
N ASN A 181 -8.70 0.66 14.46
CA ASN A 181 -7.39 0.91 15.07
C ASN A 181 -7.22 2.36 15.52
N LYS A 182 -6.37 2.53 16.53
CA LYS A 182 -6.03 3.82 17.12
C LYS A 182 -5.24 4.68 16.14
N VAL A 183 -5.65 5.93 15.93
CA VAL A 183 -4.89 6.95 15.20
C VAL A 183 -4.25 7.91 16.19
N ASN A 184 -2.92 8.01 16.19
CA ASN A 184 -2.16 9.03 16.95
C ASN A 184 -1.03 9.58 16.10
N VAL A 185 -0.41 10.66 16.57
CA VAL A 185 0.86 11.16 16.02
C VAL A 185 1.96 10.11 16.25
N PRO A 186 2.59 9.56 15.20
CA PRO A 186 3.67 8.59 15.36
C PRO A 186 4.97 9.29 15.79
N ASN A 187 5.73 8.63 16.67
CA ASN A 187 7.07 9.08 17.03
C ASN A 187 8.08 8.54 16.00
N SER A 188 9.03 9.37 15.59
CA SER A 188 10.17 8.94 14.76
C SER A 188 11.48 9.23 15.48
N PHE A 189 12.09 8.19 16.05
CA PHE A 189 13.41 8.28 16.68
C PHE A 189 14.50 8.66 15.67
N ALA A 190 14.44 8.13 14.45
CA ALA A 190 15.38 8.47 13.39
C ALA A 190 15.32 9.96 13.04
N ALA A 191 14.11 10.51 12.85
CA ALA A 191 13.94 11.93 12.56
C ALA A 191 14.38 12.82 13.73
N SER A 192 13.99 12.45 14.97
CA SER A 192 14.40 13.15 16.18
C SER A 192 15.93 13.21 16.32
N ARG A 193 16.62 12.11 16.04
CA ARG A 193 18.09 12.04 16.14
C ARG A 193 18.79 12.89 15.08
N ILE A 194 18.28 12.94 13.85
CA ILE A 194 18.85 13.76 12.77
C ILE A 194 18.67 15.26 13.06
N LEU A 195 17.52 15.64 13.60
CA LEU A 195 17.17 17.05 13.85
C LEU A 195 17.70 17.60 15.18
N ARG A 196 18.28 16.75 16.04
CA ARG A 196 18.84 17.21 17.30
C ARG A 196 20.14 17.97 17.02
N PRO A 197 20.26 19.25 17.38
CA PRO A 197 21.52 19.96 17.22
C PRO A 197 22.59 19.28 18.08
N SER A 198 23.76 19.03 17.51
CA SER A 198 24.96 18.66 18.26
C SER A 198 25.28 19.83 19.20
N GLU A 199 25.35 19.57 20.50
CA GLU A 199 25.85 20.58 21.44
C GLU A 199 27.27 20.99 21.01
N PRO A 200 27.56 22.30 20.90
CA PRO A 200 28.93 22.74 20.70
C PRO A 200 29.76 22.42 21.95
N GLU A 201 30.93 21.80 21.75
CA GLU A 201 31.96 21.53 22.78
C GLU A 201 32.50 22.81 23.42
#